data_AF-A0A183HGJ4-F1
#
_entry.id   AF-A0A183HGJ4-F1
#
_cell.length_a   1.000
_cell.length_b   1.000
_cell.length_c   1.000
_cell.angle_alpha   90.00
_cell.angle_beta   90.00
_cell.angle_gamma   90.00
#
_symmetry.space_group_name_H-M   'P 1'
#
loop_
_entity.id
_entity.type
_entity.pdbx_description
1 polymer ?
#
loop_
_entity_poly.entity_id
_entity_poly.type
_entity_poly.pdbx_seq_one_letter_code
_entity_poly.pdbx_strand_id
1 'polypeptide(L)'
;MLTERPYRKLTENVEVWKTPGRTQQSLSVLVYNVEGYGTVAIVGDLIPTEDYISNKTNSSEDFDESVWDSLIRRQNSNLIVCLTDWIIPGHGQPFRVLPHYRQRAGCTRLLAQRKKFGKM
;
A
#
# COMPACT_ATOMS: atom_id res chain seq x y z
N MET A 1 9.76 12.25 0.34
CA MET A 1 10.30 11.50 -0.82
C MET A 1 10.37 10.03 -0.45
N LEU A 2 10.27 9.09 -1.41
CA LEU A 2 10.24 7.63 -1.16
C LEU A 2 11.49 7.07 -0.46
N THR A 3 12.58 7.83 -0.40
CA THR A 3 13.90 7.45 0.11
C THR A 3 14.08 7.53 1.62
N GLU A 4 13.13 8.13 2.36
CA GLU A 4 13.26 8.37 3.81
C GLU A 4 12.28 7.57 4.68
N ARG A 5 11.45 6.70 4.08
CA ARG A 5 10.50 5.91 4.87
C ARG A 5 11.21 4.72 5.51
N PRO A 6 11.10 4.54 6.84
CA PRO A 6 11.74 3.42 7.51
C PRO A 6 11.12 2.11 7.03
N TYR A 7 11.92 1.30 6.34
CA TYR A 7 11.62 -0.10 6.08
C TYR A 7 12.76 -0.95 6.64
N ARG A 8 12.46 -2.20 6.96
CA ARG A 8 13.43 -3.19 7.39
C ARG A 8 13.36 -4.38 6.43
N LYS A 9 14.47 -4.67 5.77
CA LYS A 9 14.64 -5.89 4.99
C LYS A 9 14.80 -7.08 5.95
N LEU A 10 13.93 -8.09 5.85
CA LEU A 10 13.99 -9.30 6.66
C LEU A 10 14.71 -10.43 5.93
N THR A 11 14.46 -10.56 4.63
CA THR A 11 15.12 -11.52 3.73
C THR A 11 15.39 -10.85 2.38
N GLU A 12 15.96 -11.56 1.42
CA GLU A 12 16.13 -11.04 0.06
C GLU A 12 14.83 -10.51 -0.56
N ASN A 13 13.72 -11.22 -0.29
CA ASN A 13 12.41 -11.01 -0.91
C ASN A 13 11.35 -10.47 0.06
N VAL A 14 11.67 -10.23 1.33
CA VAL A 14 10.68 -9.78 2.34
C VAL A 14 11.14 -8.49 3.01
N GLU A 15 10.27 -7.48 2.98
CA GLU A 15 10.46 -6.20 3.64
C GLU A 15 9.27 -5.85 4.54
N VAL A 16 9.55 -5.22 5.69
CA VAL A 16 8.53 -4.63 6.56
C VAL A 16 8.63 -3.12 6.48
N TRP A 17 7.51 -2.48 6.15
CA TRP A 17 7.40 -1.05 5.93
C TRP A 17 6.56 -0.42 7.04
N LYS A 18 6.98 0.76 7.53
CA LYS A 18 6.08 1.60 8.33
C LYS A 18 5.01 2.21 7.43
N THR A 19 3.76 1.90 7.71
CA THR A 19 2.58 2.37 6.97
C THR A 19 1.55 2.96 7.94
N PRO A 20 1.90 4.04 8.67
CA PRO A 20 0.97 4.68 9.60
C PRO A 20 -0.34 5.06 8.91
N GLY A 21 -1.45 5.06 9.64
CA GLY A 21 -2.75 5.37 9.06
C GLY A 21 -3.87 4.98 9.99
N ARG A 22 -4.25 3.69 9.98
CA ARG A 22 -5.21 3.14 10.96
C ARG A 22 -4.73 3.39 12.39
N THR A 23 -3.46 3.05 12.64
CA THR A 23 -2.74 3.39 13.86
C THR A 23 -1.40 4.03 13.50
N GLN A 24 -0.78 4.72 14.44
CA GLN A 24 0.56 5.29 14.25
C GLN A 24 1.63 4.20 14.05
N GLN A 25 1.42 3.00 14.61
CA GLN A 25 2.34 1.87 14.58
C GLN A 25 2.04 0.87 13.45
N SER A 26 1.08 1.19 12.56
CA SER A 26 0.71 0.30 11.46
C SER A 26 1.92 -0.03 10.58
N LEU A 27 2.05 -1.32 10.25
CA LEU A 27 3.10 -1.88 9.40
C LEU A 27 2.48 -2.64 8.24
N SER A 28 3.23 -2.75 7.15
CA SER A 28 2.88 -3.63 6.04
C SER A 28 4.08 -4.48 5.64
N VAL A 29 3.82 -5.70 5.19
CA VAL A 29 4.85 -6.63 4.71
C VAL A 29 4.76 -6.70 3.19
N LEU A 30 5.86 -6.43 2.50
CA LEU A 30 5.98 -6.63 1.06
C LEU A 30 6.79 -7.89 0.81
N VAL A 31 6.24 -8.79 0.00
CA VAL A 31 6.87 -10.03 -0.44
C VAL A 31 7.03 -9.97 -1.95
N TYR A 32 8.28 -9.99 -2.41
CA TYR A 32 8.64 -9.89 -3.81
C TYR A 32 8.81 -11.26 -4.46
N ASN A 33 8.65 -11.30 -5.79
CA ASN A 33 8.91 -12.49 -6.62
C ASN A 33 8.16 -13.74 -6.16
N VAL A 34 6.92 -13.58 -5.68
CA VAL A 34 6.04 -14.70 -5.32
C VAL A 34 5.60 -15.39 -6.60
N GLU A 35 5.90 -16.68 -6.70
CA GLU A 35 5.59 -17.48 -7.89
C GLU A 35 4.10 -17.42 -8.23
N GLY A 36 3.77 -17.00 -9.46
CA GLY A 36 2.38 -16.82 -9.92
C GLY A 36 1.68 -15.54 -9.44
N TYR A 37 2.24 -14.80 -8.47
CA TYR A 37 1.61 -13.61 -7.87
C TYR A 37 2.39 -12.30 -8.04
N GLY A 38 3.69 -12.35 -8.34
CA GLY A 38 4.52 -11.15 -8.46
C GLY A 38 4.82 -10.54 -7.09
N THR A 39 4.49 -9.26 -6.86
CA THR A 39 4.65 -8.62 -5.55
C THR A 39 3.36 -8.65 -4.75
N VAL A 40 3.38 -9.28 -3.57
CA VAL A 40 2.24 -9.36 -2.65
C VAL A 40 2.48 -8.45 -1.45
N ALA A 41 1.50 -7.65 -1.04
CA ALA A 41 1.54 -6.94 0.23
C ALA A 41 0.48 -7.40 1.22
N ILE A 42 0.91 -7.63 2.46
CA ILE A 42 0.05 -7.86 3.62
C ILE A 42 -0.03 -6.54 4.38
N VAL A 43 -1.20 -5.93 4.39
CA VAL A 43 -1.33 -4.52 4.80
C VAL A 43 -2.17 -4.29 6.04
N GLY A 44 -2.93 -5.30 6.48
CA GLY A 44 -3.89 -5.14 7.58
C GLY A 44 -4.86 -3.99 7.31
N ASP A 45 -5.28 -3.30 8.36
CA ASP A 45 -6.30 -2.24 8.28
C ASP A 45 -5.83 -0.94 7.62
N LEU A 46 -4.58 -0.88 7.13
CA LEU A 46 -4.21 0.17 6.19
C LEU A 46 -5.19 0.20 5.01
N ILE A 47 -5.47 -0.98 4.45
CA ILE A 47 -6.54 -1.21 3.46
C ILE A 47 -7.46 -2.27 4.07
N PRO A 48 -8.60 -1.88 4.65
CA PRO A 48 -9.47 -2.76 5.40
C PRO A 48 -10.15 -3.76 4.47
N THR A 49 -10.60 -3.33 3.28
CA THR A 49 -11.23 -4.16 2.24
C THR A 49 -10.87 -3.61 0.86
N GLU A 50 -11.13 -4.36 -0.22
CA GLU A 50 -10.94 -3.86 -1.61
C GLU A 50 -11.76 -2.60 -1.90
N ASP A 51 -12.94 -2.48 -1.31
CA ASP A 51 -13.85 -1.35 -1.52
C ASP A 51 -13.27 0.00 -1.11
N TYR A 52 -12.33 0.00 -0.15
CA TYR A 52 -11.63 1.20 0.29
C TYR A 52 -10.85 1.88 -0.86
N ILE A 53 -10.25 1.08 -1.75
CA ILE A 53 -9.47 1.61 -2.90
C ILE A 53 -10.28 1.60 -4.21
N SER A 54 -11.36 0.81 -4.27
CA SER A 54 -12.23 0.71 -5.44
C SER A 54 -13.24 1.86 -5.51
N ASN A 55 -13.63 2.46 -4.39
CA ASN A 55 -14.62 3.53 -4.35
C ASN A 55 -14.03 4.95 -4.46
N LYS A 56 -14.83 5.86 -5.04
CA LYS A 56 -14.34 7.11 -5.64
C LYS A 56 -14.06 8.23 -4.64
N THR A 57 -14.63 8.21 -3.44
CA THR A 57 -14.56 9.31 -2.47
C THR A 57 -15.12 8.87 -1.13
N ASN A 58 -14.48 9.32 -0.03
CA ASN A 58 -15.08 9.38 1.30
C ASN A 58 -15.66 8.03 1.76
N SER A 59 -14.79 7.03 1.86
CA SER A 59 -15.17 5.79 2.51
C SER A 59 -15.63 6.10 3.94
N SER A 60 -16.66 5.43 4.46
CA SER A 60 -17.06 5.57 5.86
C SER A 60 -15.88 5.30 6.81
N GLU A 61 -14.96 4.45 6.38
CA GLU A 61 -13.65 4.15 6.97
C GLU A 61 -12.73 5.37 7.12
N ASP A 62 -12.83 6.41 6.28
CA ASP A 62 -12.02 7.63 6.42
C ASP A 62 -12.57 8.59 7.49
N PHE A 63 -13.82 8.43 7.92
CA PHE A 63 -14.50 9.22 8.95
C PHE A 63 -14.67 8.46 10.28
N ASP A 64 -14.13 7.25 10.38
CA ASP A 64 -14.07 6.51 11.62
C ASP A 64 -13.10 7.23 12.58
N GLU A 65 -13.64 7.75 13.69
CA GLU A 65 -12.87 8.49 14.72
C GLU A 65 -11.74 7.65 15.35
N SER A 66 -11.78 6.32 15.21
CA SER A 66 -10.71 5.46 15.68
C SER A 66 -9.50 5.42 14.75
N VAL A 67 -9.60 5.96 13.52
CA VAL A 67 -8.47 6.06 12.58
C VAL A 67 -7.55 7.20 13.01
N TRP A 68 -6.27 6.88 13.19
CA TRP A 68 -5.28 7.86 13.66
C TRP A 68 -5.09 9.03 12.68
N ASP A 69 -4.92 8.74 11.39
CA ASP A 69 -4.80 9.79 10.35
C ASP A 69 -5.24 9.25 8.99
N SER A 70 -6.42 9.67 8.53
CA SER A 70 -7.01 9.23 7.26
C SER A 70 -6.24 9.72 6.03
N LEU A 71 -5.62 10.91 6.10
CA LEU A 71 -4.81 11.44 5.01
C LEU A 71 -3.53 10.63 4.83
N ILE A 72 -2.83 10.34 5.92
CA ILE A 72 -1.62 9.51 5.91
C ILE A 72 -1.96 8.06 5.54
N ARG A 73 -3.09 7.50 6.02
CA ARG A 73 -3.62 6.19 5.60
C ARG A 73 -3.81 6.13 4.09
N ARG A 74 -4.46 7.13 3.50
CA ARG A 74 -4.72 7.18 2.05
C ARG A 74 -3.45 7.32 1.23
N GLN A 75 -2.49 8.14 1.69
CA GLN A 75 -1.18 8.25 1.04
C GLN A 75 -0.41 6.92 1.04
N ASN A 76 -0.42 6.21 2.16
CA ASN A 76 0.23 4.90 2.29
C ASN A 76 -0.48 3.82 1.49
N SER A 77 -1.81 3.82 1.48
CA SER A 77 -2.60 2.90 0.67
C SER A 77 -2.30 3.08 -0.81
N ASN A 78 -2.29 4.32 -1.31
CA ASN A 78 -1.92 4.63 -2.69
C ASN A 78 -0.50 4.16 -3.02
N LEU A 79 0.45 4.38 -2.11
CA LEU A 79 1.82 3.90 -2.30
C LEU A 79 1.86 2.38 -2.46
N ILE A 80 1.20 1.62 -1.57
CA ILE A 80 1.16 0.17 -1.65
C ILE A 80 0.51 -0.30 -2.96
N VAL A 81 -0.61 0.30 -3.36
CA VAL A 81 -1.27 0.02 -4.65
C VAL A 81 -0.32 0.23 -5.83
N CYS A 82 0.60 1.20 -5.75
CA CYS A 82 1.57 1.44 -6.82
C CYS A 82 2.75 0.46 -6.84
N LEU A 83 3.03 -0.22 -5.73
CA LEU A 83 4.20 -1.08 -5.59
C LEU A 83 3.90 -2.57 -5.73
N THR A 84 2.63 -2.96 -5.71
CA THR A 84 2.23 -4.36 -5.52
C THR A 84 1.30 -4.83 -6.64
N ASP A 85 1.23 -6.13 -6.84
CA ASP A 85 0.34 -6.80 -7.78
C ASP A 85 -0.86 -7.44 -7.08
N TRP A 86 -0.69 -7.82 -5.81
CA TRP A 86 -1.73 -8.37 -4.94
C TRP A 86 -1.70 -7.74 -3.55
N ILE A 87 -2.87 -7.61 -2.94
CA ILE A 87 -3.05 -7.07 -1.60
C ILE A 87 -3.83 -8.07 -0.74
N ILE A 88 -3.31 -8.35 0.45
CA ILE A 88 -3.99 -9.07 1.53
C ILE A 88 -4.47 -8.01 2.54
N PRO A 89 -5.77 -7.65 2.52
CA PRO A 89 -6.32 -6.60 3.37
C PRO A 89 -6.49 -7.07 4.82
N GLY A 90 -6.88 -6.14 5.72
CA GLY A 90 -7.20 -6.47 7.11
C GLY A 90 -8.47 -7.30 7.27
N HIS A 91 -9.48 -7.03 6.43
CA HIS A 91 -10.78 -7.67 6.42
C HIS A 91 -11.16 -8.09 4.97
N GLY A 92 -11.63 -9.32 4.81
CA GLY A 92 -12.05 -9.83 3.50
C GLY A 92 -10.95 -10.57 2.72
N GLN A 93 -11.21 -10.81 1.44
CA GLN A 93 -10.41 -11.71 0.61
C GLN A 93 -9.20 -10.98 -0.03
N PRO A 94 -8.07 -11.67 -0.25
CA PRO A 94 -6.99 -11.15 -1.07
C PRO A 94 -7.47 -10.80 -2.48
N PHE A 95 -6.98 -9.69 -3.03
CA PHE A 95 -7.39 -9.21 -4.34
C PHE A 95 -6.22 -8.73 -5.19
N ARG A 96 -6.40 -8.76 -6.51
CA ARG A 96 -5.41 -8.32 -7.49
C ARG A 96 -5.52 -6.81 -7.72
N VAL A 97 -4.38 -6.14 -7.80
CA VAL A 97 -4.33 -4.71 -8.11
C VAL A 97 -4.63 -4.48 -9.59
N LEU A 98 -5.81 -3.91 -9.88
CA LEU A 98 -6.26 -3.63 -11.23
C LEU A 98 -5.69 -2.30 -11.78
N PRO A 99 -5.58 -2.13 -13.12
CA PRO A 99 -5.03 -0.92 -13.73
C PRO A 99 -5.72 0.38 -13.28
N HIS A 100 -7.04 0.34 -13.08
CA HIS A 100 -7.80 1.52 -12.66
C HIS A 100 -7.56 1.88 -11.19
N TYR A 101 -7.19 0.92 -10.32
CA TYR A 101 -6.72 1.24 -8.96
C TYR A 101 -5.42 2.03 -9.02
N ARG A 102 -4.47 1.61 -9.86
CA ARG A 102 -3.20 2.31 -10.06
C ARG A 102 -3.38 3.72 -10.63
N GLN A 103 -4.34 3.90 -11.55
CA GLN A 103 -4.69 5.21 -12.09
C GLN A 103 -5.19 6.15 -10.98
N ARG A 104 -6.12 5.68 -10.14
CA ARG A 104 -6.66 6.47 -9.01
C ARG A 104 -5.61 6.77 -7.95
N ALA A 105 -4.71 5.84 -7.67
CA ALA A 105 -3.59 6.04 -6.75
C ALA A 105 -2.49 6.98 -7.31
N GLY A 106 -2.58 7.39 -8.58
CA GLY A 106 -1.61 8.31 -9.20
C GLY A 106 -0.24 7.68 -9.45
N CYS A 107 -0.18 6.37 -9.71
CA CYS A 107 1.08 5.62 -9.79
C CYS A 107 2.03 6.07 -10.89
N THR A 108 1.54 6.67 -11.97
CA THR A 108 2.37 7.22 -13.04
C THR A 108 3.36 8.28 -12.52
N ARG A 109 2.95 9.09 -11.54
CA ARG A 109 3.82 10.09 -10.90
C ARG A 109 4.87 9.44 -9.97
N LEU A 110 4.49 8.38 -9.25
CA LEU A 110 5.34 7.71 -8.27
C LEU A 110 6.38 6.78 -8.95
N LEU A 111 5.99 6.05 -9.99
CA LEU A 111 6.89 5.18 -10.77
C LEU A 111 7.92 6.01 -11.57
N ALA A 112 7.53 7.18 -12.06
CA ALA A 112 8.45 8.13 -12.71
C ALA A 112 9.55 8.62 -11.75
N GLN A 113 9.22 8.83 -10.47
CA GLN A 113 10.22 9.17 -9.44
C GLN A 113 11.17 7.99 -9.18
N ARG A 114 10.68 6.74 -9.10
CA ARG A 114 11.53 5.56 -8.90
C ARG A 114 12.53 5.34 -10.04
N LYS A 115 12.13 5.51 -11.31
CA LYS A 115 13.06 5.43 -12.45
C LYS A 115 14.15 6.49 -12.42
N LYS A 116 13.89 7.66 -11.83
CA LYS A 116 14.85 8.76 -11.71
C LYS A 116 15.93 8.50 -10.63
N PHE A 117 15.60 7.71 -9.60
CA PHE A 117 16.49 7.47 -8.44
C PHE A 117 16.97 6.01 -8.30
N GLY A 118 16.46 5.07 -9.10
CA GLY A 118 16.84 3.65 -9.11
C GLY A 118 17.99 3.29 -10.06
N LYS A 119 18.79 4.25 -10.50
CA LYS A 119 20.11 4.00 -11.12
C LYS A 119 21.19 4.26 -10.07
N MET A 120 21.57 3.20 -9.35
CA MET A 120 22.90 2.98 -8.78
C MET A 120 23.12 1.48 -8.75
#